data_AF-A0A1Q8RTK4-F1
#
_entry.id   AF-A0A1Q8RTK4-F1
#
_cell.length_a   1.000
_cell.length_b   1.000
_cell.length_c   1.000
_cell.angle_alpha   90.00
_cell.angle_beta   90.00
_cell.angle_gamma   90.00
#
_symmetry.space_group_name_H-M   'P 1'
#
loop_
_entity.id
_entity.type
_entity.pdbx_description
1 polymer ?
#
loop_
_entity_poly.entity_id
_entity_poly.type
_entity_poly.pdbx_seq_one_letter_code
_entity_poly.pdbx_strand_id
1 'polypeptide(L)'
;MSAVDFSSFYLQRTTQEFAEDLDKVRAADDFKADSVPFLVHALQQGSALYSPADQARVMNSPSVPVVPAAVEGVDEDADVDMDAGNREEPGSAKKDKSRKKDKKKKTSG
;
A
#
# COMPACT_ATOMS: atom_id res chain seq x y z
N MET A 1 -15.12 4.42 -15.76
CA MET A 1 -14.19 3.39 -15.26
C MET A 1 -13.91 3.72 -13.80
N SER A 2 -14.30 2.86 -12.86
CA SER A 2 -14.04 3.12 -11.44
C SER A 2 -12.56 2.94 -11.12
N ALA A 3 -12.10 3.42 -9.96
CA ALA A 3 -10.72 3.19 -9.52
C ALA A 3 -10.40 1.69 -9.38
N VAL A 4 -11.38 0.89 -8.96
CA VAL A 4 -11.26 -0.58 -8.83
C VAL A 4 -11.14 -1.26 -10.19
N ASP A 5 -11.97 -0.85 -11.16
CA ASP A 5 -11.88 -1.36 -12.54
C ASP A 5 -10.53 -1.01 -13.17
N PHE A 6 -10.06 0.22 -12.93
CA PHE A 6 -8.76 0.67 -13.44
C PHE A 6 -7.60 -0.12 -12.84
N SER A 7 -7.55 -0.29 -11.52
CA SER A 7 -6.48 -1.06 -10.87
C SER A 7 -6.46 -2.51 -11.34
N SER A 8 -7.63 -3.14 -11.51
CA SER A 8 -7.73 -4.52 -11.99
C SER A 8 -7.24 -4.65 -13.43
N PHE A 9 -7.71 -3.77 -14.32
CA PHE A 9 -7.26 -3.72 -15.71
C PHE A 9 -5.75 -3.44 -15.83
N TYR A 10 -5.24 -2.46 -15.07
CA TYR A 10 -3.84 -2.08 -15.07
C TYR A 10 -2.96 -3.27 -14.65
N LEU A 11 -3.29 -3.92 -13.53
CA LEU A 11 -2.50 -5.06 -13.05
C LEU A 11 -2.53 -6.23 -14.03
N GLN A 12 -3.69 -6.55 -14.60
CA GLN A 12 -3.81 -7.58 -15.64
C GLN A 12 -2.95 -7.23 -16.85
N ARG A 13 -3.03 -5.99 -17.33
CA ARG A 13 -2.29 -5.55 -18.52
C ARG A 13 -0.77 -5.55 -18.28
N THR A 14 -0.32 -5.02 -17.15
CA THR A 14 1.11 -4.94 -16.83
C THR A 14 1.73 -6.32 -16.62
N THR A 15 1.03 -7.25 -15.97
CA THR A 15 1.53 -8.62 -15.78
C THR A 15 1.57 -9.41 -17.08
N GLN A 16 0.60 -9.20 -17.98
CA GLN A 16 0.59 -9.77 -19.32
C GLN A 16 1.79 -9.29 -20.14
N GLU A 17 2.05 -7.98 -20.18
CA GLU A 17 3.19 -7.41 -20.91
C GLU A 17 4.53 -7.89 -20.32
N PHE A 18 4.63 -7.97 -18.99
CA PHE A 18 5.81 -8.51 -18.33
C PHE A 18 6.08 -9.97 -18.71
N ALA A 19 5.05 -10.81 -18.79
CA ALA A 19 5.20 -12.20 -19.23
C ALA A 19 5.70 -12.29 -20.68
N GLU A 20 5.13 -11.47 -21.58
CA GLU A 20 5.57 -11.39 -22.97
C GLU A 20 7.04 -10.95 -23.09
N ASP A 21 7.48 -10.00 -22.27
CA ASP A 21 8.86 -9.55 -22.25
C ASP A 21 9.81 -10.62 -21.71
N LEU A 22 9.40 -11.42 -20.72
CA LEU A 22 10.17 -12.57 -20.25
C LEU A 22 10.32 -13.63 -21.35
N ASP A 23 9.27 -13.88 -22.12
CA ASP A 23 9.34 -14.82 -23.25
C ASP A 23 10.33 -14.33 -24.33
N LYS A 24 10.33 -13.03 -24.63
CA LYS A 24 11.32 -12.42 -25.55
C LYS A 24 12.74 -12.55 -25.03
N VAL A 25 12.96 -12.23 -23.75
CA VAL A 25 14.27 -12.36 -23.10
C VAL A 25 14.76 -13.80 -23.15
N ARG A 26 13.87 -14.78 -22.90
CA ARG A 26 14.21 -16.20 -22.97
C ARG A 26 14.53 -16.68 -24.38
N ALA A 27 13.88 -16.12 -25.39
CA ALA A 27 14.10 -16.48 -26.80
C ALA A 27 15.32 -15.79 -27.43
N ALA A 28 15.98 -14.87 -26.72
CA ALA A 28 17.16 -14.16 -27.22
C ALA A 28 18.39 -15.09 -27.30
N ASP A 29 19.20 -14.92 -28.35
CA ASP A 29 20.37 -15.77 -28.65
C ASP A 29 21.45 -15.75 -27.54
N ASP A 30 21.50 -14.67 -26.76
CA ASP A 30 22.45 -14.44 -25.68
C ASP A 30 21.93 -14.88 -24.30
N PHE A 31 20.68 -15.32 -24.20
CA PHE A 31 20.12 -15.83 -22.96
C PHE A 31 20.68 -17.24 -22.66
N LYS A 32 21.45 -17.34 -21.58
CA LYS A 32 22.15 -18.56 -21.15
C LYS A 32 21.74 -18.94 -19.74
N ALA A 33 22.17 -20.12 -19.29
CA ALA A 33 21.93 -20.57 -17.91
C ALA A 33 22.37 -19.53 -16.86
N ASP A 34 23.49 -18.84 -17.12
CA ASP A 34 24.04 -17.81 -16.24
C ASP A 34 23.28 -16.47 -16.29
N SER A 35 22.36 -16.29 -17.25
CA SER A 35 21.51 -15.09 -17.36
C SER A 35 20.39 -15.07 -16.30
N VAL A 36 19.97 -16.24 -15.79
CA VAL A 36 18.89 -16.34 -14.80
C VAL A 36 19.25 -15.65 -13.47
N PRO A 37 20.43 -15.90 -12.86
CA PRO A 37 20.86 -15.15 -11.67
C PRO A 37 20.87 -13.64 -11.90
N PHE A 38 21.32 -13.19 -13.07
CA PHE A 38 21.33 -11.76 -13.41
C PHE A 38 19.92 -11.17 -13.48
N LEU A 39 19.00 -11.85 -14.15
CA LEU A 39 17.58 -11.46 -14.21
C LEU A 39 16.96 -11.39 -12.81
N VAL A 40 17.22 -12.39 -11.96
CA VAL A 40 16.74 -12.42 -10.58
C VAL A 40 17.28 -11.23 -9.78
N HIS A 41 18.56 -10.92 -9.89
CA HIS A 41 19.15 -9.75 -9.23
C HIS A 41 18.53 -8.43 -9.71
N ALA A 42 18.31 -8.27 -11.02
CA ALA A 42 17.68 -7.08 -11.57
C ALA A 42 16.23 -6.90 -11.06
N LEU A 43 15.45 -7.99 -10.96
CA LEU A 43 14.10 -7.94 -10.40
C LEU A 43 14.12 -7.57 -8.91
N GLN A 44 15.06 -8.13 -8.14
CA GLN A 44 15.23 -7.79 -6.73
C GLN A 44 15.63 -6.32 -6.53
N GLN A 45 16.43 -5.75 -7.43
CA GLN A 45 16.80 -4.32 -7.39
C GLN A 45 15.58 -3.40 -7.49
N GLY A 46 14.47 -3.85 -8.11
CA GLY A 46 13.21 -3.10 -8.15
C GLY A 46 12.66 -2.73 -6.76
N SER A 47 13.01 -3.48 -5.72
CA SER A 47 12.65 -3.14 -4.33
C SER A 47 13.23 -1.80 -3.86
N ALA A 48 14.35 -1.36 -4.44
CA ALA A 48 14.98 -0.07 -4.12
C ALA A 48 14.12 1.14 -4.53
N LEU A 49 13.10 0.94 -5.38
CA LEU A 49 12.15 1.98 -5.75
C LEU A 49 11.17 2.34 -4.62
N TYR A 50 11.05 1.49 -3.59
CA TYR A 50 10.18 1.73 -2.46
C TYR A 50 10.90 2.53 -1.38
N SER A 51 10.26 3.60 -0.90
CA SER A 51 10.69 4.26 0.32
C SER A 51 10.49 3.32 1.53
N PRO A 52 11.22 3.51 2.65
CA PRO A 52 10.99 2.70 3.86
C PRO A 52 9.53 2.73 4.35
N ALA A 53 8.83 3.86 4.15
CA ALA A 53 7.42 3.98 4.50
C ALA A 53 6.54 3.13 3.58
N ASP A 54 6.83 3.08 2.28
CA ASP A 54 6.06 2.28 1.33
C ASP A 54 6.32 0.78 1.51
N GLN A 55 7.56 0.39 1.83
CA GLN A 55 7.88 -0.99 2.22
C GLN A 55 7.03 -1.42 3.43
N ALA A 56 6.98 -0.59 4.48
CA ALA A 56 6.17 -0.86 5.66
C ALA A 56 4.66 -0.94 5.35
N ARG A 57 4.15 -0.09 4.44
CA ARG A 57 2.75 -0.17 3.98
C ARG A 57 2.45 -1.47 3.26
N VAL A 58 3.33 -1.92 2.37
CA VAL A 58 3.15 -3.18 1.62
C VAL A 58 3.20 -4.38 2.57
N MET A 59 4.12 -4.40 3.52
CA MET A 59 4.26 -5.49 4.50
C MET A 59 3.08 -5.59 5.47
N ASN A 60 2.45 -4.45 5.79
CA ASN A 60 1.41 -4.37 6.82
C ASN A 60 0.00 -4.16 6.24
N SER A 61 -0.15 -4.18 4.91
CA SER A 61 -1.45 -3.97 4.27
C SER A 61 -2.35 -5.17 4.55
N PRO A 62 -3.52 -5.00 5.19
CA PRO A 62 -4.47 -6.09 5.34
C PRO A 62 -4.90 -6.52 3.93
N SER A 63 -4.75 -7.80 3.62
CA SER A 63 -5.22 -8.36 2.36
C SER A 63 -6.73 -8.11 2.26
N VAL A 64 -7.16 -7.15 1.45
CA VAL A 64 -8.56 -7.02 1.09
C VAL A 64 -8.87 -8.25 0.24
N PRO A 65 -9.74 -9.18 0.69
CA PRO A 65 -10.07 -10.34 -0.11
C PRO A 65 -10.78 -9.84 -1.37
N VAL A 66 -10.16 -10.06 -2.53
CA VAL A 66 -10.80 -9.85 -3.83
C VAL A 66 -11.80 -11.00 -4.00
N VAL A 67 -12.98 -10.86 -3.40
CA VAL A 67 -14.12 -11.69 -3.75
C VAL A 67 -14.55 -11.28 -5.16
N PRO A 68 -14.57 -12.20 -6.15
CA PRO A 68 -15.25 -11.89 -7.39
C PRO A 68 -16.72 -11.66 -7.02
N ALA A 69 -17.25 -10.51 -7.38
CA ALA A 69 -18.63 -10.13 -7.15
C ALA A 69 -19.57 -11.18 -7.77
N ALA A 70 -19.97 -12.17 -6.97
CA ALA A 70 -21.16 -12.96 -7.21
C ALA A 70 -22.34 -12.08 -6.78
N VAL A 71 -23.10 -11.67 -7.79
CA VAL A 71 -24.44 -11.09 -7.66
C VAL A 71 -25.34 -12.10 -6.94
N GLU A 72 -25.63 -11.87 -5.66
CA GLU A 72 -26.66 -12.60 -4.92
C GLU A 72 -27.70 -11.58 -4.43
N GLY A 73 -28.91 -11.72 -4.98
CA GLY A 73 -30.18 -11.43 -4.32
C GLY A 73 -30.41 -10.02 -3.78
N VAL A 74 -31.11 -9.21 -4.57
CA VAL A 74 -32.03 -8.21 -4.02
C VAL A 74 -33.18 -8.96 -3.36
N ASP A 75 -33.32 -8.85 -2.05
CA ASP A 75 -34.59 -9.06 -1.37
C ASP A 75 -34.92 -7.78 -0.57
N GLU A 76 -36.09 -7.25 -0.89
CA GLU A 76 -36.71 -6.04 -0.37
C GLU A 76 -37.13 -6.21 1.11
N ASP A 77 -37.37 -5.07 1.76
CA ASP A 77 -38.23 -4.88 2.95
C ASP A 77 -37.70 -5.34 4.32
N ALA A 78 -36.97 -4.43 4.98
CA ALA A 78 -37.11 -4.23 6.42
C ALA A 78 -36.87 -2.76 6.79
N ASP A 79 -37.93 -1.94 6.67
CA ASP A 79 -38.08 -0.73 7.46
C ASP A 79 -37.89 -1.06 8.95
N VAL A 80 -36.83 -0.54 9.56
CA VAL A 80 -36.77 -0.30 11.01
C VAL A 80 -36.26 1.12 11.23
N ASP A 81 -37.22 2.02 11.36
CA ASP A 81 -37.10 3.35 11.95
C ASP A 81 -36.77 3.25 13.46
N MET A 82 -36.34 4.36 14.08
CA MET A 82 -35.85 4.58 15.47
C MET A 82 -34.34 4.46 15.69
N ASP A 83 -33.61 5.40 16.30
CA ASP A 83 -33.96 6.57 17.10
C ASP A 83 -32.76 7.54 17.14
N ALA A 84 -33.05 8.81 17.43
CA ALA A 84 -32.14 9.93 17.42
C ALA A 84 -31.13 9.95 18.58
N GLY A 85 -29.94 10.49 18.29
CA GLY A 85 -29.15 11.28 19.24
C GLY A 85 -27.93 10.59 19.84
N ASN A 86 -26.73 11.05 19.45
CA ASN A 86 -25.91 11.91 20.31
C ASN A 86 -24.66 12.39 19.55
N ARG A 87 -24.46 13.71 19.51
CA ARG A 87 -23.19 14.35 19.11
C ARG A 87 -22.35 14.52 20.36
N GLU A 88 -21.10 14.05 20.38
CA GLU A 88 -20.07 14.65 21.23
C GLU A 88 -18.71 14.66 20.52
N GLU A 89 -18.17 15.86 20.35
CA GLU A 89 -16.80 16.16 19.93
C GLU A 89 -15.80 15.89 21.07
N PRO A 90 -14.62 15.28 20.83
CA PRO A 90 -13.60 15.21 21.84
C PRO A 90 -12.78 16.52 21.88
N GLY A 91 -13.06 17.32 22.91
CA GLY A 91 -12.32 18.52 23.28
C GLY A 91 -10.83 18.25 23.57
N SER A 92 -9.99 19.16 23.10
CA SER A 92 -8.54 19.16 23.25
C SER A 92 -8.12 19.32 24.72
N ALA A 93 -7.41 18.31 25.23
CA ALA A 93 -6.86 18.30 26.58
C ALA A 93 -5.66 19.26 26.71
N LYS A 94 -5.66 19.97 27.85
CA LYS A 94 -4.73 21.01 28.31
C LYS A 94 -3.26 20.54 28.31
N LYS A 95 -2.39 21.35 27.72
CA LYS A 95 -0.92 21.22 27.81
C LYS A 95 -0.42 21.90 29.09
N ASP A 96 -0.12 21.10 30.10
CA ASP A 96 0.62 21.49 31.30
C ASP A 96 2.03 21.99 30.92
N LYS A 97 2.33 23.27 31.18
CA LYS A 97 3.67 23.85 31.08
C LYS A 97 4.22 24.00 32.49
N SER A 98 4.93 22.96 32.94
CA SER A 98 5.73 23.02 34.16
C SER A 98 6.92 23.98 33.97
N ARG A 99 7.23 24.64 35.07
CA ARG A 99 8.15 25.77 35.22
C ARG A 99 9.57 25.25 35.49
N LYS A 100 10.54 25.89 34.81
CA LYS A 100 11.71 26.59 35.38
C LYS A 100 12.97 25.79 35.77
N LYS A 101 14.09 26.24 35.15
CA LYS A 101 15.51 26.31 35.61
C LYS A 101 16.27 24.97 35.67
N ASP A 102 17.56 24.84 35.33
CA ASP A 102 18.75 25.68 35.51
C ASP A 102 19.83 25.30 34.44
N LYS A 103 20.47 26.24 33.74
CA LYS A 103 21.81 26.81 34.02
C LYS A 103 23.01 25.87 33.78
N LYS A 104 23.65 25.96 32.59
CA LYS A 104 25.12 26.17 32.48
C LYS A 104 25.55 26.53 31.05
N LYS A 105 25.58 27.83 30.77
CA LYS A 105 26.42 28.40 29.71
C LYS A 105 27.82 28.50 30.32
N LYS A 106 28.78 27.70 29.85
CA LYS A 106 30.21 27.99 30.05
C LYS A 106 30.78 28.32 28.67
N THR A 107 31.13 29.58 28.55
CA THR A 107 31.79 30.21 27.42
C THR A 107 33.28 29.91 27.46
N SER A 108 33.83 29.83 26.25
CA SER A 108 35.22 29.91 25.85
C SER A 108 36.05 30.99 26.56
N GLY A 109 37.32 30.67 26.78
CA GLY A 109 38.41 31.56 27.16
C GLY A 109 39.69 30.76 27.08
#